data_AF-A0A938FH31-F1
#
_entry.id   AF-A0A938FH31-F1
#
_cell.length_a   1.000
_cell.length_b   1.000
_cell.length_c   1.000
_cell.angle_alpha   90.00
_cell.angle_beta   90.00
_cell.angle_gamma   90.00
#
_symmetry.space_group_name_H-M   'P 1'
#
loop_
_entity.id
_entity.type
_entity.pdbx_description
1 polymer ?
#
loop_
_entity_poly.entity_id
_entity_poly.type
_entity_poly.pdbx_seq_one_letter_code
_entity_poly.pdbx_strand_id
1 'polypeptide(L)'
;MYCPPVAITQIINRNGESIPVPTSPCRRVLSEGTADSVTMLLRGVMGGGTGSTFALDRDSAGKTGTTDESAAVWFVGYTPELSAAVWVGDPRGGSKYPLRDIEINGEYYSQVYGSSLPGPIWKAAMTGALVDAPKTSFQIKPRWKMGDAGIGPTKPVKEVVEILPIDPNAPVDPNAPGAPVVPPAAPVTPVPPVPAQP
;
A
#
# COMPACT_ATOMS: atom_id res chain seq x y z
N MET A 1 1.37 -10.85 11.14
CA MET A 1 -0.03 -11.32 11.33
C MET A 1 -0.89 -10.62 10.30
N TYR A 2 -1.97 -11.24 9.84
CA TYR A 2 -3.03 -10.59 9.08
C TYR A 2 -4.27 -10.49 9.95
N CYS A 3 -4.83 -9.30 10.04
CA CYS A 3 -6.04 -8.99 10.78
C CYS A 3 -7.01 -8.33 9.80
N PRO A 4 -8.23 -8.87 9.60
CA PRO A 4 -9.22 -8.24 8.72
C PRO A 4 -9.51 -6.80 9.16
N PRO A 5 -9.55 -5.81 8.24
CA PRO A 5 -9.83 -4.44 8.62
C PRO A 5 -11.27 -4.29 9.13
N VAL A 6 -11.42 -3.60 10.26
CA VAL A 6 -12.72 -3.28 10.88
C VAL A 6 -12.80 -1.78 11.11
N ALA A 7 -13.85 -1.14 10.58
CA ALA A 7 -14.06 0.30 10.73
C ALA A 7 -15.00 0.69 11.88
N ILE A 8 -15.74 -0.29 12.43
CA ILE A 8 -16.78 -0.06 13.44
C ILE A 8 -16.26 -0.51 14.80
N THR A 9 -16.09 0.42 15.74
CA THR A 9 -15.63 0.13 17.10
C THR A 9 -16.77 -0.11 18.08
N GLN A 10 -17.93 0.53 17.87
CA GLN A 10 -19.10 0.38 18.73
C GLN A 10 -20.39 0.72 17.98
N ILE A 11 -21.47 0.02 18.30
CA ILE A 11 -22.84 0.37 17.91
C ILE A 11 -23.68 0.45 19.20
N ILE A 12 -24.41 1.54 19.39
CA ILE A 12 -25.34 1.73 20.51
C ILE A 12 -26.73 1.99 19.92
N ASN A 13 -27.74 1.25 20.35
CA ASN A 13 -29.11 1.43 19.88
C ASN A 13 -29.82 2.61 20.60
N ARG A 14 -31.04 2.92 20.18
CA ARG A 14 -31.84 4.02 20.77
C ARG A 14 -32.11 3.82 22.28
N ASN A 15 -32.10 2.58 22.76
CA ASN A 15 -32.35 2.24 24.15
C ASN A 15 -31.06 2.31 24.99
N GLY A 16 -29.91 2.64 24.40
CA GLY A 16 -28.61 2.68 25.07
C GLY A 16 -27.89 1.33 25.12
N GLU A 17 -28.40 0.30 24.43
CA GLU A 17 -27.82 -1.05 24.46
C GLU A 17 -26.73 -1.21 23.39
N SER A 18 -25.64 -1.87 23.77
CA SER A 18 -24.53 -2.16 22.85
C SER A 18 -24.91 -3.30 21.91
N ILE A 19 -24.71 -3.09 20.61
CA ILE A 19 -24.86 -4.12 19.58
C ILE A 19 -23.46 -4.66 19.23
N PRO A 20 -23.30 -5.98 19.06
CA PRO A 20 -22.04 -6.56 18.60
C PRO A 20 -21.55 -5.95 17.28
N VAL A 21 -20.25 -5.69 17.21
CA VAL A 21 -19.56 -5.22 16.01
C VAL A 21 -18.73 -6.34 15.38
N PRO A 22 -18.38 -6.26 14.09
CA PRO A 22 -17.48 -7.22 13.47
C PRO A 22 -16.18 -7.38 14.25
N THR A 23 -15.73 -8.61 14.47
CA THR A 23 -14.43 -8.88 15.09
C THR A 23 -13.33 -8.94 14.05
N SER A 24 -12.08 -8.71 14.46
CA SER A 24 -10.89 -8.82 13.61
C SER A 24 -9.99 -9.98 14.10
N PRO A 25 -10.36 -11.25 13.83
CA PRO A 25 -9.53 -12.39 14.23
C PRO A 25 -8.23 -12.40 13.43
N CYS A 26 -7.11 -12.17 14.12
CA CYS A 26 -5.79 -12.15 13.50
C CYS A 26 -5.25 -13.57 13.31
N ARG A 27 -4.65 -13.84 12.15
CA ARG A 27 -3.97 -15.12 11.85
C ARG A 27 -2.57 -14.91 11.27
N ARG A 28 -1.68 -15.87 11.46
CA ARG A 28 -0.35 -15.83 10.84
C ARG A 28 -0.46 -16.27 9.38
N VAL A 29 -0.09 -15.40 8.46
CA VAL A 29 -0.07 -15.67 6.99
C VAL A 29 1.32 -15.59 6.37
N LEU A 30 2.31 -15.11 7.13
CA LEU A 30 3.73 -15.07 6.78
C LEU A 30 4.54 -15.58 7.96
N SER A 31 5.67 -16.24 7.68
CA SER A 31 6.65 -16.55 8.72
C SER A 31 7.26 -15.26 9.28
N GLU A 32 7.66 -15.28 10.56
CA GLU A 32 8.30 -14.14 11.22
C GLU A 32 9.57 -13.72 10.47
N GLY A 33 10.47 -14.67 10.20
CA GLY A 33 11.72 -14.39 9.47
C GLY A 33 11.50 -13.82 8.06
N THR A 34 10.43 -14.20 7.37
CA THR A 34 10.07 -13.59 6.07
C THR A 34 9.58 -12.15 6.25
N ALA A 35 8.66 -11.90 7.18
CA ALA A 35 8.14 -10.56 7.45
C ALA A 35 9.24 -9.59 7.94
N ASP A 36 10.15 -10.08 8.77
CA ASP A 36 11.30 -9.33 9.27
C ASP A 36 12.31 -9.03 8.16
N SER A 37 12.52 -9.98 7.24
CA SER A 37 13.36 -9.75 6.07
C SER A 37 12.77 -8.64 5.20
N VAL A 38 11.46 -8.69 4.90
CA VAL A 38 10.78 -7.63 4.12
C VAL A 38 10.90 -6.27 4.84
N THR A 39 10.67 -6.24 6.15
CA THR A 39 10.82 -5.01 6.94
C THR A 39 12.24 -4.47 6.89
N MET A 40 13.25 -5.33 7.05
CA MET A 40 14.65 -4.94 6.91
C MET A 40 14.94 -4.28 5.55
N LEU A 41 14.39 -4.82 4.46
CA LEU A 41 14.55 -4.24 3.12
C LEU A 41 13.87 -2.89 2.98
N LEU A 42 12.62 -2.80 3.43
CA LEU A 42 11.80 -1.59 3.31
C LEU A 42 12.30 -0.45 4.21
N ARG A 43 13.03 -0.75 5.30
CA ARG A 43 13.78 0.27 6.06
C ARG A 43 14.88 0.92 5.22
N GLY A 44 15.52 0.18 4.31
CA GLY A 44 16.53 0.72 3.40
C GLY A 44 15.99 1.82 2.46
N VAL A 45 14.71 1.73 2.08
CA VAL A 45 14.03 2.79 1.29
C VAL A 45 13.98 4.10 2.08
N MET A 46 13.73 4.01 3.39
CA MET A 46 13.64 5.17 4.28
C MET A 46 15.03 5.70 4.68
N GLY A 47 16.01 4.82 4.87
CA GLY A 47 17.36 5.15 5.35
C GLY A 47 18.36 5.62 4.29
N GLY A 48 17.94 5.81 3.04
CA GLY A 48 18.83 6.23 1.95
C GLY A 48 18.28 6.01 0.54
N GLY A 49 17.16 5.30 0.41
CA GLY A 49 16.46 5.14 -0.87
C GLY A 49 15.47 6.27 -1.19
N THR A 50 14.46 5.92 -1.99
CA THR A 50 13.45 6.86 -2.51
C THR A 50 12.55 7.48 -1.43
N GLY A 51 12.60 6.99 -0.18
CA GLY A 51 11.86 7.52 0.96
C GLY A 51 12.65 8.45 1.88
N SER A 52 13.93 8.67 1.59
CA SER A 52 14.86 9.36 2.49
C SER A 52 14.44 10.80 2.84
N THR A 53 13.90 11.55 1.87
CA THR A 53 13.49 12.95 2.08
C THR A 53 12.25 13.11 2.96
N PHE A 54 11.48 12.04 3.16
CA PHE A 54 10.27 12.04 3.98
C PHE A 54 10.28 10.92 5.04
N ALA A 55 11.47 10.52 5.50
CA ALA A 55 11.60 9.66 6.67
C ALA A 55 10.98 10.31 7.92
N LEU A 56 10.43 9.46 8.79
CA LEU A 56 9.90 9.84 10.10
C LEU A 56 11.04 9.92 11.13
N ASP A 57 10.83 10.71 12.19
CA ASP A 57 11.66 10.69 13.40
C ASP A 57 11.27 9.52 14.34
N ARG A 58 11.19 8.33 13.74
CA ARG A 58 10.99 7.02 14.37
C ARG A 58 11.23 5.91 13.34
N ASP A 59 11.45 4.70 13.82
CA ASP A 59 11.60 3.53 12.94
C ASP A 59 10.40 3.38 12.01
N SER A 60 10.67 3.30 10.71
CA SER A 60 9.66 3.17 9.67
C SER A 60 10.19 2.37 8.48
N ALA A 61 9.26 1.76 7.77
CA ALA A 61 9.52 0.96 6.58
C ALA A 61 8.46 1.31 5.53
N GLY A 62 8.83 1.39 4.25
CA GLY A 62 7.85 1.68 3.21
C GLY A 62 8.40 1.59 1.80
N LYS A 63 7.52 1.82 0.82
CA LYS A 63 7.87 1.76 -0.60
C LYS A 63 7.09 2.78 -1.41
N THR A 64 7.81 3.45 -2.31
CA THR A 64 7.24 4.27 -3.38
C THR A 64 6.71 3.40 -4.53
N GLY A 65 5.60 3.81 -5.13
CA GLY A 65 5.08 3.28 -6.38
C GLY A 65 4.75 4.41 -7.35
N THR A 66 5.05 4.21 -8.63
CA THR A 66 4.67 5.10 -9.73
C THR A 66 4.31 4.18 -10.89
N THR A 67 3.09 4.26 -11.41
CA THR A 67 2.72 3.50 -12.61
C THR A 67 3.30 4.15 -13.85
N ASP A 68 3.25 3.44 -14.98
CA ASP A 68 3.56 4.00 -16.29
C ASP A 68 2.79 5.30 -16.53
N GLU A 69 3.45 6.24 -17.20
CA GLU A 69 2.98 7.60 -17.45
C GLU A 69 2.49 8.37 -16.22
N SER A 70 2.79 7.91 -15.00
CA SER A 70 2.27 8.49 -13.75
C SER A 70 0.75 8.59 -13.71
N ALA A 71 0.07 7.60 -14.28
CA ALA A 71 -1.38 7.45 -14.15
C ALA A 71 -1.82 7.34 -12.67
N ALA A 72 -0.97 6.78 -11.82
CA ALA A 72 -1.12 6.75 -10.37
C ALA A 72 0.24 6.76 -9.67
N VAL A 73 0.32 7.45 -8.55
CA VAL A 73 1.49 7.44 -7.67
C VAL A 73 1.09 7.05 -6.25
N TRP A 74 1.98 6.34 -5.57
CA TRP A 74 1.72 5.75 -4.27
C TRP A 74 2.91 5.89 -3.33
N PHE A 75 2.60 5.96 -2.04
CA PHE A 75 3.53 5.56 -0.99
C PHE A 75 2.78 4.74 0.04
N VAL A 76 3.33 3.58 0.39
CA VAL A 76 2.79 2.72 1.44
C VAL A 76 3.90 2.49 2.45
N GLY A 77 3.60 2.73 3.71
CA GLY A 77 4.58 2.60 4.77
C GLY A 77 3.95 2.35 6.12
N TYR A 78 4.77 1.83 7.02
CA TYR A 78 4.35 1.42 8.35
C TYR A 78 5.44 1.63 9.40
N THR A 79 4.97 1.68 10.63
CA THR A 79 5.69 1.58 11.90
C THR A 79 5.19 0.33 12.62
N PRO A 80 5.77 -0.11 13.75
CA PRO A 80 5.16 -1.16 14.55
C PRO A 80 3.72 -0.84 15.01
N GLU A 81 3.37 0.44 15.18
CA GLU A 81 2.09 0.90 15.71
C GLU A 81 1.01 1.14 14.65
N LEU A 82 1.41 1.52 13.43
CA LEU A 82 0.46 1.94 12.39
C LEU A 82 0.99 1.67 10.98
N SER A 83 0.09 1.25 10.09
CA SER A 83 0.32 1.13 8.65
C SER A 83 -0.60 2.09 7.90
N ALA A 84 -0.07 2.77 6.89
CA ALA A 84 -0.84 3.70 6.06
C ALA A 84 -0.41 3.62 4.59
N ALA A 85 -1.38 3.85 3.70
CA ALA A 85 -1.19 3.93 2.27
C ALA A 85 -1.73 5.29 1.78
N VAL A 86 -0.96 5.95 0.92
CA VAL A 86 -1.35 7.19 0.25
C VAL A 86 -1.29 6.96 -1.25
N TRP A 87 -2.38 7.32 -1.92
CA TRP A 87 -2.52 7.36 -3.36
C TRP A 87 -2.75 8.80 -3.80
N VAL A 88 -2.16 9.16 -4.94
CA VAL A 88 -2.55 10.36 -5.68
C VAL A 88 -2.72 9.98 -7.15
N GLY A 89 -3.81 10.47 -7.74
CA GLY A 89 -4.14 10.30 -9.14
C GLY A 89 -5.38 11.11 -9.51
N ASP A 90 -5.67 11.18 -10.80
CA ASP A 90 -6.83 11.92 -11.30
C ASP A 90 -8.11 11.05 -11.24
N PRO A 91 -9.17 11.49 -10.54
CA PRO A 91 -10.41 10.71 -10.41
C PRO A 91 -11.15 10.53 -11.74
N ARG A 92 -10.86 11.34 -12.77
CA ARG A 92 -11.40 11.19 -14.12
C ARG A 92 -10.73 10.04 -14.90
N GLY A 93 -9.68 9.45 -14.35
CA GLY A 93 -8.97 8.29 -14.89
C GLY A 93 -7.52 8.62 -15.28
N GLY A 94 -6.57 8.05 -14.54
CA GLY A 94 -5.12 8.35 -14.66
C GLY A 94 -4.50 8.05 -16.03
N SER A 95 -5.04 7.10 -16.80
CA SER A 95 -4.54 6.84 -18.16
C SER A 95 -4.87 7.96 -19.14
N LYS A 96 -6.02 8.63 -18.95
CA LYS A 96 -6.45 9.76 -19.78
C LYS A 96 -5.94 11.10 -19.23
N TYR A 97 -5.83 11.19 -17.91
CA TYR A 97 -5.38 12.38 -17.19
C TYR A 97 -4.20 12.00 -16.27
N PRO A 98 -3.02 11.74 -16.85
CA PRO A 98 -1.83 11.37 -16.08
C PRO A 98 -1.32 12.55 -15.25
N LEU A 99 -0.56 12.24 -14.20
CA LEU A 99 0.14 13.24 -13.40
C LEU A 99 1.46 13.66 -14.05
N ARG A 100 1.37 14.16 -15.29
CA ARG A 100 2.47 14.64 -16.12
C ARG A 100 2.12 16.01 -16.68
N ASP A 101 3.11 16.88 -16.75
CA ASP A 101 2.97 18.24 -17.26
C ASP A 101 1.80 19.00 -16.60
N ILE A 102 1.65 18.79 -15.29
CA ILE A 102 0.57 19.38 -14.49
C ILE A 102 1.11 20.42 -13.52
N GLU A 103 0.23 21.32 -13.08
CA GLU A 103 0.49 22.24 -11.99
C GLU A 103 -0.39 21.88 -10.79
N ILE A 104 0.23 21.73 -9.62
CA ILE A 104 -0.46 21.47 -8.36
C ILE A 104 -0.04 22.57 -7.39
N ASN A 105 -1.01 23.38 -6.95
CA ASN A 105 -0.79 24.46 -6.00
C ASN A 105 0.33 25.45 -6.41
N GLY A 106 0.40 25.81 -7.69
CA GLY A 106 1.42 26.73 -8.20
C GLY A 106 2.78 26.09 -8.54
N GLU A 107 2.95 24.79 -8.26
CA GLU A 107 4.17 24.05 -8.59
C GLU A 107 3.95 23.18 -9.82
N TYR A 108 4.79 23.37 -10.84
CA TYR A 108 4.76 22.57 -12.06
C TYR A 108 5.55 21.27 -11.88
N TYR A 109 4.93 20.17 -12.29
CA TYR A 109 5.50 18.83 -12.31
C TYR A 109 5.50 18.30 -13.74
N SER A 110 6.68 18.14 -14.33
CA SER A 110 6.81 17.41 -15.60
C SER A 110 6.43 15.93 -15.43
N GLN A 111 6.72 15.35 -14.27
CA GLN A 111 6.28 14.02 -13.87
C GLN A 111 6.19 13.91 -12.34
N VAL A 112 5.06 13.43 -11.83
CA VAL A 112 4.88 13.17 -10.40
C VAL A 112 5.33 11.75 -10.06
N TYR A 113 6.03 11.59 -8.94
CA TYR A 113 6.42 10.28 -8.42
C TYR A 113 5.81 10.00 -7.03
N GLY A 114 5.86 8.74 -6.60
CA GLY A 114 5.48 8.35 -5.23
C GLY A 114 6.22 9.13 -4.13
N SER A 115 7.43 9.62 -4.42
CA SER A 115 8.22 10.47 -3.52
C SER A 115 7.85 11.95 -3.57
N SER A 116 7.14 12.41 -4.62
CA SER A 116 6.82 13.82 -4.83
C SER A 116 5.65 14.27 -3.96
N LEU A 117 4.53 13.52 -3.98
CA LEU A 117 3.31 13.89 -3.24
C LEU A 117 2.90 12.82 -2.22
N PRO A 118 2.76 11.52 -2.58
CA PRO A 118 2.29 10.53 -1.62
C PRO A 118 3.19 10.36 -0.39
N GLY A 119 4.51 10.37 -0.58
CA GLY A 119 5.50 10.27 0.50
C GLY A 119 5.37 11.40 1.53
N PRO A 120 5.44 12.68 1.14
CA PRO A 120 5.23 13.81 2.05
C PRO A 120 3.85 13.81 2.73
N ILE A 121 2.77 13.48 2.00
CA ILE A 121 1.42 13.37 2.59
C ILE A 121 1.40 12.25 3.65
N TRP A 122 1.99 11.09 3.35
CA TRP A 122 2.11 9.98 4.30
C TRP A 122 2.90 10.39 5.54
N LYS A 123 4.02 11.11 5.38
CA LYS A 123 4.82 11.62 6.51
C LYS A 123 3.98 12.53 7.40
N ALA A 124 3.25 13.47 6.81
CA ALA A 124 2.39 14.39 7.56
C ALA A 124 1.29 13.63 8.33
N ALA A 125 0.59 12.72 7.66
CA ALA A 125 -0.47 11.92 8.27
C ALA A 125 0.05 11.03 9.41
N MET A 126 1.15 10.31 9.19
CA MET A 126 1.76 9.43 10.21
C MET A 126 2.32 10.23 11.38
N THR A 127 2.91 11.41 11.14
CA THR A 127 3.41 12.27 12.21
C THR A 127 2.28 12.72 13.15
N GLY A 128 1.14 13.13 12.58
CA GLY A 128 -0.03 13.50 13.36
C GLY A 128 -0.68 12.31 14.08
N ALA A 129 -0.89 11.20 13.37
CA ALA A 129 -1.56 10.01 13.91
C ALA A 129 -0.77 9.33 15.04
N LEU A 130 0.54 9.51 15.08
CA LEU A 130 1.43 8.84 16.04
C LEU A 130 1.98 9.77 17.13
N VAL A 131 1.39 10.96 17.32
CA VAL A 131 1.89 11.94 18.30
C VAL A 131 1.97 11.37 19.72
N ASP A 132 0.94 10.62 20.14
CA ASP A 132 0.86 10.00 21.47
C ASP A 132 1.26 8.51 21.47
N ALA A 133 1.58 7.96 20.30
CA ALA A 133 1.99 6.56 20.16
C ALA A 133 3.46 6.39 20.55
N PRO A 134 3.82 5.29 21.25
CA PRO A 134 5.21 5.01 21.57
C PRO A 134 6.05 4.94 20.28
N LYS A 135 7.32 5.35 20.38
CA LYS A 135 8.29 5.22 19.28
C LYS A 135 9.00 3.88 19.38
N THR A 136 8.30 2.76 19.22
CA THR A 136 8.96 1.44 19.32
C THR A 136 9.79 1.13 18.08
N SER A 137 10.84 0.32 18.27
CA SER A 137 11.69 -0.17 17.19
C SER A 137 11.25 -1.55 16.71
N PHE A 138 11.42 -1.80 15.41
CA PHE A 138 11.19 -3.14 14.85
C PHE A 138 12.12 -4.16 15.50
N GLN A 139 11.57 -5.25 16.01
CA GLN A 139 12.32 -6.38 16.56
C GLN A 139 12.63 -7.39 15.44
N ILE A 140 13.52 -7.03 14.52
CA ILE A 140 13.81 -7.85 13.33
C ILE A 140 14.77 -9.01 13.61
N LYS A 141 14.37 -10.22 13.22
CA LYS A 141 15.20 -11.43 13.12
C LYS A 141 15.11 -11.96 11.70
N PRO A 142 15.75 -11.28 10.73
CA PRO A 142 15.58 -11.61 9.32
C PRO A 142 16.11 -13.02 9.04
N ARG A 143 15.41 -13.74 8.17
CA ARG A 143 15.83 -15.05 7.69
C ARG A 143 17.16 -14.98 6.92
N TRP A 144 17.46 -13.84 6.31
CA TRP A 144 18.66 -13.60 5.48
C TRP A 144 19.50 -12.47 6.07
N LYS A 145 20.83 -12.60 6.03
CA LYS A 145 21.75 -11.55 6.50
C LYS A 145 22.05 -10.56 5.37
N MET A 146 22.12 -9.27 5.71
CA MET A 146 22.61 -8.22 4.81
C MET A 146 24.14 -8.33 4.74
N GLY A 147 24.73 -8.67 3.59
CA GLY A 147 26.20 -8.72 3.45
C GLY A 147 26.77 -9.51 2.28
N ASP A 148 26.07 -10.52 1.77
CA ASP A 148 26.60 -11.35 0.66
C ASP A 148 25.97 -10.94 -0.68
N ALA A 149 26.62 -10.03 -1.40
CA ALA A 149 26.47 -9.73 -2.83
C ALA A 149 25.06 -9.48 -3.43
N GLY A 150 24.09 -9.08 -2.60
CA GLY A 150 22.73 -8.81 -3.06
C GLY A 150 21.75 -9.71 -2.33
N ILE A 151 20.61 -9.14 -1.94
CA ILE A 151 19.62 -9.79 -1.10
C ILE A 151 19.14 -11.06 -1.79
N GLY A 152 19.67 -12.21 -1.35
CA GLY A 152 19.41 -13.50 -1.93
C GLY A 152 19.85 -14.62 -0.99
N PRO A 153 19.14 -15.77 -1.00
CA PRO A 153 19.63 -16.98 -0.35
C PRO A 153 20.99 -17.38 -0.92
N THR A 154 22.03 -17.52 -0.08
CA THR A 154 23.33 -18.10 -0.50
C THR A 154 23.26 -19.62 -0.72
N LYS A 155 22.11 -20.23 -0.42
CA LYS A 155 21.78 -21.63 -0.74
C LYS A 155 20.45 -21.65 -1.48
N PRO A 156 20.30 -22.44 -2.57
CA PRO A 156 19.03 -22.54 -3.28
C PRO A 156 17.92 -22.96 -2.31
N VAL A 157 16.84 -22.19 -2.30
CA VAL A 157 15.65 -22.49 -1.52
C VAL A 157 15.03 -23.74 -2.15
N LYS A 158 15.12 -24.89 -1.46
CA LYS A 158 14.45 -26.14 -1.86
C LYS A 158 12.91 -26.06 -1.71
N GLU A 159 12.42 -25.00 -1.10
CA GLU A 159 11.00 -24.75 -0.96
C GLU A 159 10.52 -23.98 -2.19
N VAL A 160 10.27 -24.73 -3.26
CA VAL A 160 9.38 -24.26 -4.32
C VAL A 160 8.02 -24.15 -3.64
N VAL A 161 7.66 -22.94 -3.18
CA VAL A 161 6.24 -22.60 -3.11
C VAL A 161 5.81 -22.72 -4.55
N GLU A 162 5.08 -23.77 -4.87
CA GLU A 162 4.44 -23.93 -6.16
C GLU A 162 3.52 -22.73 -6.31
N ILE A 163 4.04 -21.67 -6.96
CA ILE A 163 3.23 -20.57 -7.43
C ILE A 163 2.41 -21.24 -8.52
N LEU A 164 1.24 -21.74 -8.13
CA LEU A 164 0.26 -22.23 -9.07
C LEU A 164 0.14 -21.15 -10.16
N PRO A 165 0.25 -21.50 -11.46
CA PRO A 165 0.00 -20.54 -12.50
C PRO A 165 -1.36 -19.90 -12.23
N ILE A 166 -1.39 -18.56 -12.22
CA ILE A 166 -2.64 -17.82 -12.12
C ILE A 166 -3.42 -18.18 -13.38
N ASP A 167 -4.38 -19.10 -13.27
CA ASP A 167 -5.33 -19.36 -14.33
C ASP A 167 -6.21 -18.10 -14.47
N PRO A 168 -6.13 -17.37 -15.60
CA PRO A 168 -6.92 -16.16 -15.80
C PRO A 168 -8.43 -16.41 -15.84
N ASN A 169 -8.86 -17.69 -15.90
CA ASN A 169 -10.27 -18.08 -15.90
C ASN A 169 -10.69 -18.83 -14.62
N ALA A 170 -9.82 -18.95 -13.61
CA ALA A 170 -10.21 -19.56 -12.34
C ALA A 170 -11.31 -18.74 -11.66
N PRO A 171 -12.33 -19.38 -11.06
CA PRO A 171 -13.32 -18.68 -10.26
C PRO A 171 -12.64 -17.88 -9.16
N VAL A 172 -12.85 -16.56 -9.15
CA VAL A 172 -12.34 -15.69 -8.09
C VAL A 172 -13.06 -16.07 -6.80
N ASP A 173 -12.35 -16.63 -5.83
CA ASP A 173 -12.88 -16.77 -4.47
C ASP A 173 -12.93 -15.37 -3.84
N PRO A 174 -14.12 -14.79 -3.59
CA PRO A 174 -14.24 -13.47 -3.00
C PRO A 174 -13.68 -13.40 -1.56
N ASN A 175 -13.31 -14.53 -0.95
CA ASN A 175 -12.75 -14.62 0.40
C ASN A 175 -11.23 -14.90 0.41
N ALA A 176 -10.56 -14.96 -0.74
CA ALA A 176 -9.12 -15.18 -0.80
C ALA A 176 -8.34 -13.98 -0.22
N PRO A 177 -7.34 -14.21 0.66
CA PRO A 177 -6.53 -13.12 1.23
C PRO A 177 -5.66 -12.49 0.15
N GLY A 178 -5.92 -11.23 -0.21
CA GLY A 178 -5.14 -10.49 -1.21
C GLY A 178 -5.77 -10.39 -2.60
N ALA A 179 -7.03 -10.78 -2.78
CA ALA A 179 -7.77 -10.42 -3.99
C ALA A 179 -7.81 -8.88 -4.13
N PRO A 180 -7.44 -8.30 -5.29
CA PRO A 180 -7.66 -6.89 -5.51
C PRO A 180 -9.15 -6.63 -5.40
N VAL A 181 -9.54 -5.72 -4.50
CA VAL A 181 -10.88 -5.15 -4.55
C VAL A 181 -10.90 -4.28 -5.81
N VAL A 182 -11.28 -4.88 -6.94
CA VAL A 182 -11.57 -4.15 -8.16
C VAL A 182 -12.78 -3.27 -7.81
N PRO A 183 -12.67 -1.93 -7.82
CA PRO A 183 -13.84 -1.09 -7.64
C PRO A 183 -14.86 -1.46 -8.73
N PRO A 184 -16.18 -1.49 -8.42
CA PRO A 184 -17.18 -1.88 -9.39
C PRO A 184 -17.03 -1.03 -10.65
N ALA A 185 -16.97 -1.70 -11.80
CA ALA A 185 -16.91 -1.04 -13.09
C ALA A 185 -18.07 -0.04 -13.19
N ALA A 186 -17.75 1.22 -13.51
CA ALA A 186 -18.77 2.20 -13.81
C ALA A 186 -19.66 1.66 -14.95
N PRO A 187 -21.00 1.87 -14.90
CA PRO A 187 -21.89 1.44 -15.97
C PRO A 187 -21.43 2.05 -17.30
N VAL A 188 -21.12 1.20 -18.27
CA VAL A 188 -20.90 1.60 -19.66
C VAL A 188 -22.23 2.09 -20.23
N THR A 189 -22.43 3.40 -20.29
CA THR A 189 -23.49 3.98 -21.11
C THR A 189 -23.10 3.81 -22.58
N PRO A 190 -23.97 3.26 -23.45
CA PRO A 190 -23.67 3.14 -24.87
C PRO A 190 -23.42 4.52 -25.48
N VAL A 191 -22.33 4.62 -26.25
CA VAL A 191 -21.99 5.81 -27.02
C VAL A 191 -23.06 6.01 -28.11
N PRO A 192 -23.73 7.18 -28.20
CA PRO A 192 -24.66 7.44 -29.28
C PRO A 192 -23.92 7.51 -30.63
N PRO A 193 -24.54 7.05 -31.73
CA PRO A 193 -23.91 7.07 -33.04
C PRO A 193 -23.56 8.50 -33.47
N VAL A 194 -22.38 8.66 -34.05
CA VAL A 194 -21.90 9.91 -34.62
C VAL A 194 -22.83 10.33 -35.77
N PRO A 195 -23.40 11.55 -35.78
CA PRO A 195 -24.18 12.04 -36.90
C PRO A 195 -23.31 12.15 -38.16
N ALA A 196 -23.84 11.68 -39.30
CA ALA A 196 -23.20 11.90 -40.59
C ALA A 196 -23.08 13.42 -40.83
N GLN A 197 -21.87 13.88 -41.15
CA GLN A 197 -21.64 15.28 -41.53
C GLN A 197 -22.22 15.55 -42.93
N PRO A 198 -22.74 16.76 -43.18
CA PRO A 198 -23.26 17.17 -44.50
C PRO A 198 -22.16 17.33 -45.55
#